data_AF-A0A1E1XTC1-F1
#
_entry.id   AF-A0A1E1XTC1-F1
#
_cell.length_a   1.000
_cell.length_b   1.000
_cell.length_c   1.000
_cell.angle_alpha   90.00
_cell.angle_beta   90.00
_cell.angle_gamma   90.00
#
_symmetry.space_group_name_H-M   'P 1'
#
loop_
_entity.id
_entity.type
_entity.pdbx_description
1 polymer ?
#
loop_
_entity_poly.entity_id
_entity_poly.type
_entity_poly.pdbx_seq_one_letter_code
_entity_poly.pdbx_strand_id
1 'polypeptide(L)'
;ASAALITAELRGGHCNEDTTNRTKCETPQKPFCNWSDDCFNADILFIVNTTSGLCEEELIDRSYHSNTFESRFECVSTCNPAQGAPFSAESPADVCNDTEECEWREWNFYNITSEQCEPYQYCGEDGPK
;
A
#
# COMPACT_ATOMS: atom_id res chain seq x y z
N ALA A 1 -4.15 -12.97 -39.87
CA ALA A 1 -4.82 -12.64 -38.60
C ALA A 1 -3.96 -11.59 -37.92
N SER A 2 -4.47 -10.37 -37.73
CA SER A 2 -3.72 -9.28 -37.09
C SER A 2 -4.15 -9.22 -35.63
N ALA A 3 -3.22 -9.43 -34.71
CA ALA A 3 -3.44 -9.23 -33.28
C ALA A 3 -3.34 -7.73 -32.97
N ALA A 4 -4.45 -7.13 -32.58
CA ALA A 4 -4.46 -5.78 -32.01
C ALA A 4 -4.06 -5.88 -30.53
N LEU A 5 -2.95 -5.22 -30.16
CA LEU A 5 -2.57 -5.00 -28.78
C LEU A 5 -3.55 -3.99 -28.18
N ILE A 6 -4.41 -4.44 -27.27
CA ILE A 6 -5.25 -3.55 -26.47
C ILE A 6 -4.38 -3.06 -25.31
N THR A 7 -4.00 -1.79 -25.36
CA THR A 7 -3.41 -1.08 -24.23
C THR A 7 -4.45 -1.04 -23.11
N ALA A 8 -4.20 -1.75 -22.02
CA ALA A 8 -5.03 -1.67 -20.81
C ALA A 8 -4.82 -0.28 -20.19
N GLU A 9 -5.74 0.65 -20.46
CA GLU A 9 -5.86 1.88 -19.68
C GLU A 9 -6.52 1.52 -18.34
N LEU A 10 -5.71 1.37 -17.29
CA LEU A 10 -6.18 1.35 -15.91
C LEU A 10 -6.92 2.66 -15.62
N ARG A 11 -8.25 2.63 -15.72
CA ARG A 11 -9.13 3.70 -15.24
C ARG A 11 -9.27 3.62 -13.73
N GLY A 12 -8.19 4.00 -13.03
CA GLY A 12 -8.31 4.65 -11.73
C GLY A 12 -8.69 6.10 -11.95
N GLY A 13 -9.93 6.47 -11.67
CA GLY A 13 -10.41 7.83 -11.82
C GLY A 13 -9.64 8.82 -10.93
N HIS A 14 -8.95 9.75 -11.59
CA HIS A 14 -8.54 11.07 -11.09
C HIS A 14 -7.60 11.14 -9.87
N CYS A 15 -6.35 10.71 -10.03
CA CYS A 15 -5.20 11.23 -9.27
C CYS A 15 -3.95 11.38 -10.16
N ASN A 16 -4.10 11.85 -11.40
CA ASN A 16 -2.95 12.40 -12.14
C ASN A 16 -2.91 13.91 -11.91
N GLU A 17 -2.74 14.31 -10.66
CA GLU A 17 -1.98 15.54 -10.43
C GLU A 17 -0.53 15.12 -10.63
N ASP A 18 0.15 15.78 -11.56
CA ASP A 18 1.55 15.60 -11.88
C ASP A 18 2.37 15.88 -10.60
N THR A 19 2.56 14.87 -9.76
CA THR A 19 3.35 14.97 -8.53
C THR A 19 4.81 14.91 -8.91
N THR A 20 5.29 16.01 -9.49
CA THR A 20 6.69 16.32 -9.79
C THR A 20 7.53 16.47 -8.52
N ASN A 21 7.54 15.47 -7.63
CA ASN A 21 8.46 15.38 -6.52
C ASN A 21 9.15 14.00 -6.47
N ARG A 22 9.56 13.52 -7.65
CA ARG A 22 10.36 12.29 -7.84
C ARG A 22 11.65 12.25 -7.01
N THR A 23 12.12 13.39 -6.50
CA THR A 23 13.23 13.48 -5.55
C THR A 23 13.02 12.67 -4.26
N LYS A 24 11.77 12.41 -3.87
CA LYS A 24 11.47 11.53 -2.73
C LYS A 24 11.57 10.02 -3.05
N CYS A 25 11.72 9.66 -4.33
CA CYS A 25 11.72 8.26 -4.77
C CYS A 25 13.12 7.65 -4.87
N GLU A 26 14.05 8.14 -4.06
CA GLU A 26 15.37 7.55 -3.89
C GLU A 26 15.47 6.91 -2.51
N THR A 27 16.11 5.74 -2.44
CA THR A 27 16.36 5.06 -1.17
C THR A 27 17.26 5.94 -0.30
N PRO A 28 16.83 6.31 0.93
CA PRO A 28 17.69 7.03 1.85
C PRO A 28 18.97 6.25 2.14
N GLN A 29 20.08 6.96 2.33
CA GLN A 29 21.33 6.31 2.69
C GLN A 29 21.32 5.88 4.16
N LYS A 30 21.85 4.70 4.45
CA LYS A 30 22.09 4.29 5.83
C LYS A 30 23.17 5.17 6.49
N PRO A 31 23.14 5.37 7.82
CA PRO A 31 22.22 4.77 8.79
C PRO A 31 20.85 5.49 8.84
N PHE A 32 19.78 4.74 9.09
CA PHE A 32 18.41 5.26 9.19
C PHE A 32 18.12 6.00 10.50
N CYS A 33 18.97 5.82 11.51
CA CYS A 33 18.87 6.53 12.77
C CYS A 33 20.24 6.64 13.45
N ASN A 34 20.36 7.57 14.39
CA ASN A 34 21.58 7.77 15.17
C ASN A 34 21.71 6.71 16.27
N TRP A 35 22.74 5.87 16.17
CA TRP A 35 23.03 4.84 17.18
C TRP A 35 23.48 5.43 18.52
N SER A 36 23.95 6.69 18.55
CA SER A 36 24.32 7.35 19.81
C SER A 36 23.12 7.71 20.68
N ASP A 37 21.92 7.80 20.09
CA ASP A 37 20.68 8.20 20.77
C ASP A 37 19.65 7.07 20.77
N ASP A 38 20.08 5.81 20.63
CA ASP A 38 19.25 4.59 20.57
C ASP A 38 18.03 4.68 19.61
N CYS A 39 18.09 5.56 18.60
CA CYS A 39 16.98 5.82 17.69
C CYS A 39 15.67 6.21 18.40
N PHE A 40 15.73 6.88 19.57
CA PHE A 40 14.54 7.26 20.35
C PHE A 40 13.53 8.14 19.60
N ASN A 41 14.00 8.91 18.60
CA ASN A 41 13.16 9.77 17.76
C ASN A 41 12.81 9.13 16.41
N ALA A 42 13.09 7.83 16.24
CA ALA A 42 12.74 7.12 15.02
C ALA A 42 11.27 6.71 15.03
N ASP A 43 10.64 6.86 13.88
CA ASP A 43 9.29 6.41 13.61
C ASP A 43 9.31 5.27 12.58
N ILE A 44 8.26 4.47 12.58
CA ILE A 44 8.01 3.51 11.50
C ILE A 44 7.53 4.30 10.28
N LEU A 45 8.33 4.31 9.22
CA LEU A 45 8.07 5.04 7.98
C LEU A 45 8.27 4.14 6.76
N PHE A 46 7.82 4.63 5.61
CA PHE A 46 7.98 3.92 4.35
C PHE A 46 9.02 4.59 3.46
N ILE A 47 9.87 3.77 2.84
CA ILE A 47 10.88 4.22 1.88
C ILE A 47 10.77 3.38 0.61
N VAL A 48 11.11 3.97 -0.53
CA VAL A 48 11.32 3.15 -1.73
C VAL A 48 12.71 2.53 -1.67
N ASN A 49 12.77 1.22 -1.69
CA ASN A 49 13.97 0.46 -1.96
C ASN A 49 14.13 0.36 -3.47
N THR A 50 15.06 1.13 -4.02
CA THR A 50 15.34 1.21 -5.46
C THR A 50 15.93 -0.07 -6.03
N THR A 51 16.45 -0.97 -5.18
CA THR A 51 16.97 -2.27 -5.59
C THR A 51 15.84 -3.28 -5.81
N SER A 52 14.91 -3.40 -4.85
CA SER A 52 13.72 -4.25 -5.00
C SER A 52 12.63 -3.59 -5.85
N GLY A 53 12.68 -2.27 -5.98
CA GLY A 53 11.61 -1.43 -6.53
C GLY A 53 10.46 -1.23 -5.55
N LEU A 54 10.53 -1.75 -4.32
CA LEU A 54 9.39 -1.79 -3.41
C LEU A 54 9.44 -0.69 -2.36
N CYS A 55 8.28 -0.13 -2.03
CA CYS A 55 8.02 0.61 -0.82
C CYS A 55 8.00 -0.34 0.37
N GLU A 56 9.04 -0.22 1.20
CA GLU A 56 9.32 -1.05 2.36
C GLU A 56 9.16 -0.23 3.63
N GLU A 57 8.83 -0.91 4.73
CA GLU A 57 8.66 -0.31 6.06
C GLU A 57 9.99 -0.38 6.82
N GLU A 58 10.41 0.73 7.41
CA GLU A 58 11.69 0.84 8.11
C GLU A 58 11.55 1.77 9.33
N LEU A 59 12.39 1.54 10.34
CA LEU A 59 12.50 2.42 11.51
C LEU A 59 13.50 3.55 11.20
N ILE A 60 13.01 4.79 11.08
CA ILE A 60 13.78 5.93 10.56
C ILE A 60 13.57 7.17 11.44
N ASP A 61 14.66 7.85 11.77
CA ASP A 61 14.60 9.19 12.36
C ASP A 61 14.50 10.24 11.24
N ARG A 62 13.36 10.94 11.18
CA ARG A 62 13.08 11.98 10.17
C ARG A 62 14.07 13.14 10.18
N SER A 63 14.78 13.34 11.29
CA SER A 63 15.82 14.36 11.39
C SER A 63 17.01 14.06 10.46
N TYR A 64 17.18 12.79 10.08
CA TYR A 64 18.26 12.33 9.20
C TYR A 64 17.83 12.14 7.75
N HIS A 65 16.53 11.91 7.48
CA HIS A 65 16.06 11.51 6.16
C HIS A 65 14.75 12.21 5.75
N SER A 66 14.76 12.80 4.55
CA SER A 66 13.59 13.48 3.96
C SER A 66 12.84 12.63 2.92
N ASN A 67 13.45 11.53 2.44
CA ASN A 67 12.91 10.66 1.40
C ASN A 67 12.10 9.50 2.02
N THR A 68 11.17 9.86 2.90
CA THR A 68 10.33 8.95 3.65
C THR A 68 8.86 9.34 3.50
N PHE A 69 7.97 8.38 3.68
CA PHE A 69 6.52 8.53 3.57
C PHE A 69 5.83 8.05 4.85
N GLU A 70 4.67 8.63 5.16
CA GLU A 70 3.90 8.29 6.35
C GLU A 70 3.12 6.99 6.21
N SER A 71 2.82 6.61 4.98
CA SER A 71 2.10 5.37 4.69
C SER A 71 2.67 4.66 3.48
N ARG A 72 2.49 3.33 3.45
CA ARG A 72 2.80 2.53 2.27
C ARG A 72 2.05 3.04 1.05
N PHE A 73 0.78 3.42 1.23
CA PHE A 73 -0.06 3.96 0.16
C PHE A 73 0.56 5.22 -0.47
N GLU A 74 1.01 6.17 0.34
CA GLU A 74 1.65 7.40 -0.15
C GLU A 74 2.95 7.08 -0.91
N CYS A 75 3.78 6.17 -0.38
CA CYS A 75 5.00 5.74 -1.07
C CYS A 75 4.70 5.06 -2.40
N VAL A 76 3.78 4.09 -2.42
CA VAL A 76 3.40 3.31 -3.61
C VAL A 76 2.79 4.22 -4.66
N SER A 77 1.80 5.04 -4.29
CA SER A 77 1.15 5.97 -5.23
C SER A 77 2.11 7.01 -5.81
N THR A 78 3.16 7.39 -5.07
CA THR A 78 4.16 8.36 -5.54
C THR A 78 5.29 7.72 -6.36
N CYS A 79 5.83 6.59 -5.90
CA CYS A 79 7.12 6.07 -6.37
C CYS A 79 7.03 4.72 -7.09
N ASN A 80 6.04 3.89 -6.78
CA ASN A 80 5.83 2.65 -7.52
C ASN A 80 4.34 2.24 -7.55
N PRO A 81 3.51 2.90 -8.38
CA PRO A 81 2.08 2.59 -8.47
C PRO A 81 1.80 1.15 -8.90
N ALA A 82 2.77 0.50 -9.56
CA ALA A 82 2.68 -0.88 -10.02
C ALA A 82 2.97 -1.91 -8.92
N GLN A 83 3.50 -1.51 -7.76
CA GLN A 83 3.70 -2.42 -6.62
C GLN A 83 2.38 -3.05 -6.15
N GLY A 84 1.25 -2.39 -6.43
CA GLY A 84 -0.06 -2.81 -5.98
C GLY A 84 -0.16 -2.85 -4.45
N ALA A 85 -1.32 -3.30 -3.98
CA ALA A 85 -1.50 -3.70 -2.59
C ALA A 85 -1.71 -5.23 -2.61
N PRO A 86 -0.69 -6.06 -2.36
CA PRO A 86 -0.84 -7.51 -2.41
C PRO A 86 -1.97 -8.01 -1.50
N PHE A 87 -2.17 -7.36 -0.35
CA PHE A 87 -3.31 -7.62 0.54
C PHE A 87 -4.68 -7.33 -0.10
N SER A 88 -4.78 -6.34 -0.98
CA SER A 88 -6.03 -6.06 -1.69
C SER A 88 -6.33 -7.13 -2.74
N ALA A 89 -5.36 -7.94 -3.15
CA ALA A 89 -5.59 -9.05 -4.07
C ALA A 89 -5.95 -10.37 -3.38
N GLU A 90 -5.93 -10.40 -2.04
CA GLU A 90 -6.28 -11.59 -1.28
C GLU A 90 -7.79 -11.75 -1.16
N SER A 91 -8.23 -13.01 -1.04
CA SER A 91 -9.63 -13.31 -0.73
C SER A 91 -10.05 -12.62 0.57
N PRO A 92 -11.31 -12.18 0.69
CA PRO A 92 -11.80 -11.54 1.91
C PRO A 92 -11.57 -12.45 3.13
N ALA A 93 -11.10 -11.87 4.23
CA ALA A 93 -10.90 -12.60 5.48
C ALA A 93 -12.24 -12.85 6.18
N ASP A 94 -12.36 -14.00 6.84
CA ASP A 94 -13.48 -14.38 7.71
C ASP A 94 -14.87 -14.10 7.11
N VAL A 95 -15.06 -14.54 5.86
CA VAL A 95 -16.36 -14.50 5.17
C VAL A 95 -17.35 -15.35 5.93
N CYS A 96 -18.54 -14.79 6.19
CA CYS A 96 -19.64 -15.54 6.79
C CYS A 96 -19.99 -16.80 6.00
N ASN A 97 -20.20 -17.90 6.71
CA ASN A 97 -20.94 -19.03 6.16
C ASN A 97 -22.45 -18.78 6.29
N ASP A 98 -23.26 -19.37 5.41
CA ASP A 98 -24.73 -19.23 5.37
C ASP A 98 -25.46 -19.60 6.69
N THR A 99 -24.73 -20.13 7.68
CA THR A 99 -25.23 -20.61 8.96
C THR A 99 -24.88 -19.72 10.16
N GLU A 100 -24.12 -18.65 9.96
CA GLU A 100 -23.63 -17.79 11.05
C GLU A 100 -24.41 -16.47 11.13
N GLU A 101 -24.74 -16.02 12.34
CA GLU A 101 -25.26 -14.66 12.56
C GLU A 101 -24.11 -13.67 12.48
N CYS A 102 -23.93 -13.07 11.30
CA CYS A 102 -22.89 -12.05 11.06
C CYS A 102 -23.22 -10.73 11.76
N GLU A 103 -22.19 -9.95 12.08
CA GLU A 103 -22.40 -8.53 12.35
C GLU A 103 -23.02 -7.86 11.11
N TRP A 104 -23.97 -6.94 11.30
CA TRP A 104 -24.64 -6.17 10.23
C TRP A 104 -23.70 -5.23 9.44
N ARG A 105 -22.38 -5.32 9.63
CA ARG A 105 -21.41 -4.49 8.95
C ARG A 105 -20.91 -5.20 7.71
N GLU A 106 -21.28 -4.63 6.57
CA GLU A 106 -20.72 -4.96 5.27
C GLU A 106 -19.31 -4.37 5.16
N TRP A 107 -18.35 -5.23 4.79
CA TRP A 107 -16.96 -4.84 4.54
C TRP A 107 -16.71 -4.87 3.04
N ASN A 108 -15.59 -4.30 2.60
CA ASN A 108 -15.21 -4.35 1.19
C ASN A 108 -13.87 -5.07 1.04
N PHE A 109 -13.75 -5.87 0.00
CA PHE A 109 -12.48 -6.42 -0.47
C PHE A 109 -12.29 -6.03 -1.94
N TYR A 110 -11.06 -6.04 -2.44
CA TYR A 110 -10.81 -5.75 -3.85
C TYR A 110 -10.75 -7.06 -4.64
N ASN A 111 -11.75 -7.28 -5.49
CA ASN A 111 -11.82 -8.45 -6.34
C ASN A 111 -10.94 -8.22 -7.58
N ILE A 112 -9.82 -8.93 -7.67
CA ILE A 112 -8.88 -8.83 -8.81
C ILE A 112 -9.45 -9.32 -10.14
N THR A 113 -10.49 -10.17 -10.10
CA THR A 113 -11.11 -10.70 -11.32
C THR A 113 -12.04 -9.65 -11.94
N SER A 114 -12.78 -8.91 -11.10
CA SER A 114 -13.67 -7.83 -11.55
C SER A 114 -13.01 -6.45 -11.54
N GLU A 115 -11.81 -6.34 -10.95
CA GLU A 115 -11.05 -5.11 -10.72
C GLU A 115 -11.82 -4.06 -9.89
N GLN A 116 -12.70 -4.51 -8.98
CA GLN A 116 -13.59 -3.65 -8.20
C GLN A 116 -13.54 -3.96 -6.71
N CYS A 117 -13.80 -2.93 -5.88
CA CYS A 117 -14.11 -3.14 -4.48
C CYS A 117 -15.53 -3.69 -4.38
N GLU A 118 -15.63 -4.93 -3.91
CA GLU A 118 -16.90 -5.64 -3.76
C GLU A 118 -17.23 -5.81 -2.27
N PRO A 119 -18.52 -5.67 -1.92
CA PRO A 119 -18.95 -5.89 -0.54
C PRO A 119 -18.92 -7.37 -0.17
N TYR A 120 -18.63 -7.66 1.09
CA TYR A 120 -18.78 -8.98 1.69
C TYR A 120 -19.21 -8.88 3.16
N GLN A 121 -19.78 -9.97 3.68
CA GLN A 121 -20.17 -10.07 5.09
C GLN A 121 -19.01 -10.66 5.89
N TYR A 122 -18.51 -9.89 6.86
CA TYR A 122 -17.42 -10.28 7.76
C TYR A 122 -17.98 -10.89 9.05
N CYS A 123 -17.45 -12.05 9.43
CA CYS A 123 -17.87 -12.85 10.59
C CYS A 123 -16.81 -12.95 11.69
N GLY A 124 -15.66 -12.26 11.56
CA GLY A 124 -14.59 -12.34 12.56
C GLY A 124 -14.96 -11.66 13.89
N GLU A 125 -14.50 -12.23 15.01
CA GLU A 125 -14.85 -11.78 16.36
C GLU A 125 -14.27 -10.42 16.78
N ASP A 126 -13.40 -9.83 15.97
CA ASP A 126 -12.84 -8.50 16.19
C ASP A 126 -12.97 -7.69 14.89
N GLY A 127 -13.66 -6.55 14.94
CA GLY A 127 -13.61 -5.54 13.88
C GLY A 127 -12.19 -5.02 13.65
N PRO A 128 -11.94 -4.15 12.64
CA PRO A 128 -10.58 -3.79 12.28
C PRO A 128 -9.92 -3.06 13.46
N LYS A 129 -8.76 -3.57 13.90
CA LYS A 129 -7.85 -2.84 14.80
C LYS A 129 -7.09 -1.78 14.03
#